data_AF-A0A363U3W8-F1
#
_entry.id   AF-A0A363U3W8-F1
#
_cell.length_a   1.000
_cell.length_b   1.000
_cell.length_c   1.000
_cell.angle_alpha   90.00
_cell.angle_beta   90.00
_cell.angle_gamma   90.00
#
_symmetry.space_group_name_H-M   'P 1'
#
loop_
_entity.id
_entity.type
_entity.pdbx_description
1 polymer ?
#
loop_
_entity_poly.entity_id
_entity_poly.type
_entity_poly.pdbx_seq_one_letter_code
_entity_poly.pdbx_strand_id
1 'polypeptide(L)'
;MKSFSNEDVRYRPDVIRMKWRMGMAYGIAIGLSFAAATWGLDGYQLSQAHGSHPWLKFIIGALICMTVGGAAGWLVARLEKTILALPIYLGVSLLFSWLTLALPFQIFPKVVALIDPETGSMLNYIFYENFSSRFAIAAAWVALFITLAGILQIPLTEPAAFSTSIFGRLMPLVVCAVIMFINGTIVDTLNNEPLRSAVQQLNQTIQFTVDHQGQEVDKALARTMRMSSLRSVLDVVDQPRQIIVGGYDPWLGQINVLVHFGEAWVDCVVVYNQPSFCQYAKQGTP
;
A
#
# COMPACT_ATOMS: atom_id res chain seq x y z
N MET A 1 48.63 -29.26 13.35
CA MET A 1 47.38 -28.53 13.01
C MET A 1 46.86 -27.88 14.29
N LYS A 2 46.74 -26.55 14.36
CA LYS A 2 46.08 -25.88 15.50
C LYS A 2 44.58 -26.13 15.37
N SER A 3 43.96 -26.83 16.31
CA SER A 3 42.50 -26.89 16.38
C SER A 3 42.03 -25.53 16.90
N PHE A 4 41.49 -24.70 16.03
CA PHE A 4 40.80 -23.50 16.47
C PHE A 4 39.57 -23.91 17.28
N SER A 5 39.38 -23.28 18.45
CA SER A 5 38.14 -23.43 19.21
C SER A 5 36.98 -22.90 18.35
N ASN A 6 35.81 -23.54 18.44
CA ASN A 6 34.58 -23.03 17.78
C ASN A 6 34.23 -21.60 18.23
N GLU A 7 34.73 -21.15 19.38
CA GLU A 7 34.57 -19.76 19.84
C GLU A 7 35.40 -18.78 19.00
N ASP A 8 36.64 -19.12 18.64
CA ASP A 8 37.52 -18.25 17.83
C ASP A 8 36.92 -17.95 16.45
N VAL A 9 36.16 -18.90 15.90
CA VAL A 9 35.51 -18.76 14.59
C VAL A 9 34.34 -17.77 14.62
N ARG A 10 33.61 -17.67 15.74
CA ARG A 10 32.45 -16.75 15.86
C ARG A 10 32.85 -15.29 15.94
N TYR A 11 34.02 -15.01 16.52
CA TYR A 11 34.54 -13.64 16.66
C TYR A 11 35.32 -13.14 15.44
N ARG A 12 35.36 -13.94 14.36
CA ARG A 12 36.00 -13.51 13.12
C ARG A 12 35.25 -12.32 12.49
N PRO A 13 35.96 -11.24 12.13
CA PRO A 13 35.34 -10.00 11.66
C PRO A 13 34.57 -10.16 10.34
N ASP A 14 34.96 -11.11 9.49
CA ASP A 14 34.26 -11.49 8.26
C ASP A 14 32.90 -12.15 8.55
N VAL A 15 32.84 -13.05 9.53
CA VAL A 15 31.62 -13.73 9.96
C VAL A 15 30.62 -12.72 10.54
N ILE A 16 31.10 -11.82 11.40
CA ILE A 16 30.27 -10.77 12.03
C ILE A 16 29.66 -9.86 10.95
N ARG A 17 30.45 -9.40 9.98
CA ARG A 17 29.94 -8.57 8.86
C ARG A 17 28.90 -9.30 8.03
N MET A 18 29.07 -10.61 7.82
CA MET A 18 28.11 -11.42 7.07
C MET A 18 26.78 -11.55 7.81
N LYS A 19 26.79 -11.79 9.13
CA LYS A 19 25.58 -11.76 9.97
C LYS A 19 24.85 -10.42 9.87
N TRP A 20 25.56 -9.30 9.97
CA TRP A 20 24.95 -7.96 9.89
C TRP A 20 24.31 -7.69 8.53
N ARG A 21 24.98 -8.09 7.44
CA ARG A 21 24.42 -7.98 6.08
C ARG A 21 23.18 -8.85 5.89
N MET A 22 23.19 -10.07 6.43
CA MET A 22 22.02 -10.95 6.39
C MET A 22 20.85 -10.38 7.21
N GLY A 23 21.12 -9.81 8.39
CA GLY A 23 20.12 -9.10 9.18
C GLY A 23 19.51 -7.91 8.45
N MET A 24 20.34 -7.08 7.81
CA MET A 24 19.88 -5.97 6.98
C MET A 24 19.02 -6.45 5.80
N ALA A 25 19.47 -7.48 5.07
CA ALA A 25 18.73 -8.06 3.95
C ALA A 25 17.38 -8.64 4.40
N TYR A 26 17.34 -9.30 5.57
CA TYR A 26 16.11 -9.80 6.19
C TYR A 26 15.12 -8.68 6.48
N GLY A 27 15.60 -7.59 7.10
CA GLY A 27 14.79 -6.41 7.36
C GLY A 27 14.29 -5.69 6.10
N ILE A 28 15.12 -5.61 5.05
CA ILE A 28 14.71 -5.07 3.75
C ILE A 28 13.61 -5.94 3.14
N ALA A 29 13.74 -7.26 3.20
CA ALA A 29 12.72 -8.19 2.72
C ALA A 29 11.39 -8.01 3.46
N ILE A 30 11.41 -7.82 4.79
CA ILE A 30 10.21 -7.46 5.57
C ILE A 30 9.53 -6.24 4.99
N GLY A 31 10.29 -5.14 4.84
CA GLY A 31 9.77 -3.87 4.39
C GLY A 31 9.21 -3.92 2.97
N LEU A 32 9.96 -4.53 2.06
CA LEU A 32 9.58 -4.63 0.65
C LEU A 32 8.36 -5.52 0.46
N SER A 33 8.33 -6.72 1.06
CA SER A 33 7.20 -7.65 0.91
C SER A 33 5.91 -7.10 1.52
N PHE A 34 6.01 -6.40 2.65
CA PHE A 34 4.88 -5.68 3.22
C PHE A 34 4.38 -4.59 2.26
N ALA A 35 5.28 -3.71 1.79
CA ALA A 35 4.89 -2.62 0.89
C ALA A 35 4.32 -3.12 -0.44
N ALA A 36 4.86 -4.21 -0.99
CA ALA A 36 4.38 -4.82 -2.23
C ALA A 36 2.96 -5.38 -2.08
N ALA A 37 2.66 -6.06 -0.97
CA ALA A 37 1.33 -6.57 -0.70
C ALA A 37 0.33 -5.45 -0.37
N THR A 38 0.74 -4.46 0.42
CA THR A 38 -0.16 -3.37 0.86
C THR A 38 -0.44 -2.34 -0.23
N TRP A 39 0.54 -1.97 -1.07
CA TRP A 39 0.37 -0.91 -2.07
C TRP A 39 0.78 -1.31 -3.48
N GLY A 40 1.57 -2.36 -3.66
CA GLY A 40 1.96 -2.84 -4.99
C GLY A 40 0.79 -3.47 -5.75
N LEU A 41 0.01 -4.33 -5.08
CA LEU A 41 -1.23 -4.89 -5.65
C LEU A 41 -2.25 -3.79 -5.98
N ASP A 42 -2.36 -2.80 -5.10
CA ASP A 42 -3.21 -1.63 -5.28
C ASP A 42 -2.82 -0.83 -6.52
N GLY A 43 -1.52 -0.52 -6.68
CA GLY A 43 -1.00 0.18 -7.86
C GLY A 43 -1.21 -0.60 -9.16
N TYR A 44 -0.99 -1.92 -9.15
CA TYR A 44 -1.26 -2.75 -10.31
C TYR A 44 -2.73 -2.66 -10.73
N GLN A 45 -3.65 -2.85 -9.79
CA GLN A 45 -5.08 -2.81 -10.06
C GLN A 45 -5.58 -1.42 -10.48
N LEU A 46 -5.05 -0.35 -9.89
CA LEU A 46 -5.36 1.02 -10.30
C LEU A 46 -4.83 1.34 -11.70
N SER A 47 -3.67 0.81 -12.09
CA SER A 47 -3.14 1.01 -13.44
C SER A 47 -4.07 0.44 -14.53
N GLN A 48 -4.75 -0.68 -14.24
CA GLN A 48 -5.76 -1.26 -15.13
C GLN A 48 -7.08 -0.48 -15.15
N ALA A 49 -7.31 0.39 -14.16
CA ALA A 49 -8.52 1.20 -14.03
C ALA A 49 -8.29 2.67 -14.44
N HIS A 50 -7.25 2.96 -15.24
CA HIS A 50 -6.86 4.33 -15.62
C HIS A 50 -6.60 5.23 -14.40
N GLY A 51 -6.12 4.65 -13.30
CA GLY A 51 -5.78 5.38 -12.09
C GLY A 51 -4.66 6.39 -12.33
N SER A 52 -4.80 7.60 -11.77
CA SER A 52 -3.73 8.59 -11.78
C SER A 52 -2.65 8.21 -10.76
N HIS A 53 -1.38 8.31 -11.17
CA HIS A 53 -0.20 8.01 -10.32
C HIS A 53 -0.29 6.67 -9.56
N PRO A 54 -0.64 5.54 -10.20
CA PRO A 54 -1.03 4.32 -9.51
C PRO A 54 0.09 3.72 -8.65
N TRP A 55 1.34 3.89 -9.07
CA TRP A 55 2.52 3.32 -8.41
C TRP A 55 3.12 4.22 -7.32
N LEU A 56 2.64 5.46 -7.16
CA LEU A 56 3.26 6.45 -6.28
C LEU A 56 3.23 6.01 -4.80
N LYS A 57 2.09 5.48 -4.34
CA LYS A 57 1.96 4.91 -3.00
C LYS A 57 2.97 3.78 -2.78
N PHE A 58 3.08 2.85 -3.72
CA PHE A 58 4.04 1.75 -3.60
C PHE A 58 5.48 2.23 -3.52
N ILE A 59 5.90 3.18 -4.36
CA ILE A 59 7.28 3.71 -4.35
C ILE A 59 7.62 4.34 -3.00
N ILE A 60 6.77 5.24 -2.50
CA ILE A 60 6.99 5.93 -1.22
C ILE A 60 6.99 4.91 -0.07
N GLY A 61 5.99 4.03 -0.03
CA GLY A 61 5.84 3.01 0.99
C GLY A 61 7.03 2.04 1.02
N ALA A 62 7.45 1.55 -0.14
CA ALA A 62 8.58 0.64 -0.28
C ALA A 62 9.88 1.28 0.21
N LEU A 63 10.16 2.53 -0.18
CA LEU A 63 11.34 3.25 0.29
C LEU A 63 11.37 3.36 1.82
N ILE A 64 10.29 3.85 2.44
CA ILE A 64 10.23 4.02 3.89
C ILE A 64 10.34 2.66 4.61
N CYS A 65 9.55 1.67 4.18
CA CYS A 65 9.53 0.35 4.79
C CYS A 65 10.86 -0.40 4.66
N MET A 66 11.52 -0.33 3.50
CA MET A 66 12.84 -0.95 3.29
C MET A 66 13.91 -0.31 4.18
N THR A 67 13.92 1.03 4.28
CA THR A 67 14.93 1.73 5.08
C THR A 67 14.78 1.39 6.56
N VAL A 68 13.56 1.44 7.08
CA VAL A 68 13.29 1.18 8.50
C VAL A 68 13.44 -0.31 8.82
N GLY A 69 12.91 -1.18 7.97
CA GLY A 69 13.06 -2.63 8.12
C GLY A 69 14.53 -3.03 8.08
N GLY A 70 15.29 -2.54 7.09
CA GLY A 70 16.73 -2.78 6.97
C GLY A 70 17.53 -2.30 8.18
N ALA A 71 17.23 -1.11 8.69
CA ALA A 71 17.86 -0.57 9.91
C ALA A 71 17.55 -1.42 11.15
N ALA A 72 16.30 -1.84 11.33
CA ALA A 72 15.88 -2.71 12.42
C ALA A 72 16.53 -4.09 12.33
N GLY A 73 16.52 -4.72 11.15
CA GLY A 73 17.14 -6.02 10.92
C GLY A 73 18.65 -5.99 11.14
N TRP A 74 19.33 -4.92 10.70
CA TRP A 74 20.74 -4.69 11.00
C TRP A 74 20.99 -4.55 12.50
N LEU A 75 20.18 -3.74 13.21
CA LEU A 75 20.33 -3.49 14.64
C LEU A 75 20.13 -4.78 15.47
N VAL A 76 19.11 -5.57 15.16
CA VAL A 76 18.86 -6.87 15.83
C VAL A 76 20.01 -7.84 15.61
N ALA A 77 20.53 -7.92 14.38
CA ALA A 77 21.69 -8.76 14.07
C ALA A 77 22.97 -8.29 14.75
N ARG A 78 23.09 -6.98 15.05
CA ARG A 78 24.22 -6.43 15.78
C ARG A 78 24.15 -6.71 17.28
N LEU A 79 22.95 -6.73 17.84
CA LEU A 79 22.74 -6.92 19.28
C LEU A 79 22.76 -8.40 19.69
N GLU A 80 22.45 -9.32 18.76
CA GLU A 80 22.40 -10.78 18.97
C GLU A 80 21.53 -11.22 20.18
N LYS A 81 20.62 -10.35 20.63
CA LYS A 81 19.73 -10.59 21.77
C LYS A 81 18.29 -10.66 21.29
N THR A 82 17.70 -11.86 21.30
CA THR A 82 16.29 -12.08 20.91
C THR A 82 15.33 -11.19 21.69
N ILE A 83 15.60 -10.94 22.98
CA ILE A 83 14.74 -10.08 23.81
C ILE A 83 14.73 -8.62 23.34
N LEU A 84 15.78 -8.15 22.66
CA LEU A 84 15.84 -6.81 22.08
C LEU A 84 15.18 -6.74 20.70
N ALA A 85 15.02 -7.87 20.01
CA ALA A 85 14.29 -7.93 18.75
C ALA A 85 12.82 -7.53 18.93
N LEU A 86 12.21 -7.96 20.04
CA LEU A 86 10.81 -7.67 20.35
C LEU A 86 10.48 -6.16 20.37
N PRO A 87 11.09 -5.32 21.23
CA PRO A 87 10.79 -3.88 21.24
C PRO A 87 11.19 -3.17 19.94
N ILE A 88 12.25 -3.61 19.26
CA ILE A 88 12.67 -3.02 17.98
C ILE A 88 11.59 -3.24 16.91
N TYR A 89 11.15 -4.48 16.74
CA TYR A 89 10.14 -4.82 15.74
C TYR A 89 8.75 -4.32 16.12
N LEU A 90 8.44 -4.16 17.41
CA LEU A 90 7.24 -3.46 17.85
C LEU A 90 7.27 -1.99 17.41
N GLY A 91 8.41 -1.32 17.54
CA GLY A 91 8.61 0.04 17.01
C GLY A 91 8.42 0.14 15.49
N VAL A 92 8.97 -0.82 14.74
CA VAL A 92 8.74 -0.94 13.28
C VAL A 92 7.26 -1.12 12.98
N SER A 93 6.57 -1.96 13.76
CA SER A 93 5.16 -2.24 13.56
C SER A 93 4.30 -1.00 13.72
N LEU A 94 4.52 -0.18 14.76
CA LEU A 94 3.80 1.08 14.97
C LEU A 94 3.98 2.03 13.80
N LEU A 95 5.21 2.16 13.28
CA LEU A 95 5.48 3.00 12.12
C LEU A 95 4.77 2.47 10.87
N PHE A 96 4.84 1.17 10.61
CA PHE A 96 4.20 0.56 9.44
C PHE A 96 2.69 0.74 9.51
N SER A 97 2.07 0.47 10.67
CA SER A 97 0.64 0.69 10.91
C SER A 97 0.23 2.13 10.68
N TRP A 98 1.01 3.09 11.19
CA TRP A 98 0.77 4.51 10.92
C TRP A 98 0.83 4.80 9.42
N LEU A 99 1.83 4.27 8.73
CA LEU A 99 2.01 4.46 7.29
C LEU A 99 0.84 3.90 6.47
N THR A 100 0.19 2.81 6.92
CA THR A 100 -1.00 2.25 6.22
C THR A 100 -2.14 3.24 6.05
N LEU A 101 -2.27 4.20 6.97
CA LEU A 101 -3.28 5.27 6.92
C LEU A 101 -2.69 6.58 6.45
N ALA A 102 -1.52 6.96 6.97
CA ALA A 102 -0.89 8.23 6.61
C ALA A 102 -0.57 8.28 5.12
N LEU A 103 -0.18 7.16 4.50
CA LEU A 103 0.20 7.14 3.09
C LEU A 103 -0.95 7.51 2.16
N PRO A 104 -2.10 6.81 2.14
CA PRO A 104 -3.21 7.17 1.25
C PRO A 104 -3.89 8.50 1.60
N PHE A 105 -3.97 8.86 2.88
CA PHE A 105 -4.80 10.00 3.31
C PHE A 105 -4.04 11.30 3.55
N GLN A 106 -2.73 11.27 3.78
CA GLN A 106 -1.96 12.47 4.12
C GLN A 106 -0.74 12.68 3.22
N ILE A 107 0.06 11.63 2.98
CA ILE A 107 1.31 11.73 2.24
C ILE A 107 1.03 11.77 0.74
N PHE A 108 0.22 10.83 0.23
CA PHE A 108 -0.13 10.76 -1.18
C PHE A 108 -0.70 12.07 -1.73
N PRO A 109 -1.77 12.68 -1.15
CA PRO A 109 -2.30 13.93 -1.67
C PRO A 109 -1.28 15.07 -1.67
N LYS A 110 -0.42 15.17 -0.65
CA LYS A 110 0.64 16.18 -0.58
C LYS A 110 1.69 16.00 -1.67
N VAL A 111 2.06 14.75 -1.96
CA VAL A 111 3.04 14.46 -3.01
C VAL A 111 2.42 14.69 -4.38
N VAL A 112 1.15 14.31 -4.59
CA VAL A 112 0.43 14.63 -5.84
C VAL A 112 0.35 16.13 -6.03
N ALA A 113 -0.03 16.91 -5.01
CA ALA A 113 -0.08 18.36 -5.11
C ALA A 113 1.28 19.04 -5.41
N LEU A 114 2.39 18.36 -5.10
CA LEU A 114 3.73 18.84 -5.45
C LEU A 114 4.09 18.54 -6.91
N ILE A 115 3.65 17.40 -7.45
CA ILE A 115 3.95 16.95 -8.82
C ILE A 115 2.97 17.57 -9.83
N ASP A 116 1.70 17.63 -9.45
CA ASP A 116 0.57 18.11 -10.22
C ASP A 116 -0.30 19.01 -9.33
N PRO A 117 0.00 20.32 -9.28
CA PRO A 117 -0.72 21.28 -8.45
C PRO A 117 -2.21 21.42 -8.79
N GLU A 118 -2.57 21.20 -10.06
CA GLU A 118 -3.96 21.29 -10.52
C GLU A 118 -4.79 20.19 -9.86
N THR A 119 -4.37 18.93 -10.02
CA THR A 119 -5.00 17.79 -9.35
C THR A 119 -4.99 17.98 -7.83
N GLY A 120 -3.84 18.40 -7.27
CA GLY A 120 -3.66 18.59 -5.84
C GLY A 120 -4.65 19.56 -5.19
N SER A 121 -5.01 20.63 -5.89
CA SER A 121 -5.97 21.63 -5.39
C SER A 121 -7.40 21.09 -5.23
N MET A 122 -7.72 20.00 -5.94
CA MET A 122 -9.04 19.36 -5.90
C MET A 122 -9.12 18.22 -4.88
N LEU A 123 -7.98 17.77 -4.33
CA LEU A 123 -7.93 16.69 -3.35
C LEU A 123 -8.38 17.19 -1.98
N ASN A 124 -9.54 16.72 -1.51
CA ASN A 124 -10.09 17.03 -0.19
C ASN A 124 -10.17 15.78 0.68
N TYR A 125 -9.06 15.49 1.38
CA TYR A 125 -9.00 14.40 2.35
C TYR A 125 -9.24 14.92 3.76
N ILE A 126 -10.44 14.68 4.27
CA ILE A 126 -10.79 15.01 5.66
C ILE A 126 -10.32 13.85 6.57
N PHE A 127 -9.53 14.19 7.58
CA PHE A 127 -9.07 13.21 8.58
C PHE A 127 -10.06 13.16 9.75
N TYR A 128 -10.84 12.08 9.84
CA TYR A 128 -11.86 11.91 10.88
C TYR A 128 -11.32 11.17 12.13
N GLU A 129 -11.89 11.45 13.30
CA GLU A 129 -11.48 10.76 14.55
C GLU A 129 -11.71 9.24 14.54
N ASN A 130 -12.68 8.76 13.76
CA ASN A 130 -12.94 7.32 13.55
C ASN A 130 -11.77 6.56 12.90
N PHE A 131 -10.73 7.25 12.41
CA PHE A 131 -9.48 6.60 12.00
C PHE A 131 -8.82 5.81 13.14
N SER A 132 -9.11 6.13 14.41
CA SER A 132 -8.56 5.43 15.56
C SER A 132 -8.88 3.93 15.58
N SER A 133 -10.11 3.52 15.22
CA SER A 133 -10.48 2.09 15.24
C SER A 133 -9.83 1.31 14.11
N ARG A 134 -9.79 1.87 12.89
CA ARG A 134 -9.06 1.26 11.76
C ARG A 134 -7.57 1.18 12.03
N PHE A 135 -7.00 2.23 12.61
CA PHE A 135 -5.60 2.24 13.05
C PHE A 135 -5.35 1.13 14.07
N ALA A 136 -6.20 0.99 15.09
CA ALA A 136 -6.04 -0.04 16.11
C ALA A 136 -6.12 -1.46 15.53
N ILE A 137 -7.06 -1.73 14.62
CA ILE A 137 -7.18 -3.02 13.96
C ILE A 137 -5.97 -3.30 13.07
N ALA A 138 -5.54 -2.34 12.24
CA ALA A 138 -4.35 -2.47 11.42
C ALA A 138 -3.09 -2.64 12.28
N ALA A 139 -2.98 -1.91 13.39
CA ALA A 139 -1.89 -2.01 14.34
C ALA A 139 -1.81 -3.37 15.01
N ALA A 140 -2.94 -3.96 15.39
CA ALA A 140 -2.97 -5.30 15.97
C ALA A 140 -2.42 -6.35 15.01
N TRP A 141 -2.88 -6.36 13.75
CA TRP A 141 -2.41 -7.31 12.74
C TRP A 141 -0.94 -7.10 12.38
N VAL A 142 -0.55 -5.86 12.11
CA VAL A 142 0.82 -5.52 11.75
C VAL A 142 1.79 -5.84 12.88
N ALA A 143 1.44 -5.54 14.13
CA ALA A 143 2.25 -5.88 15.30
C ALA A 143 2.40 -7.40 15.46
N LEU A 144 1.32 -8.17 15.30
CA LEU A 144 1.36 -9.63 15.38
C LEU A 144 2.38 -10.22 14.38
N PHE A 145 2.24 -9.89 13.09
CA PHE A 145 3.07 -10.48 12.04
C PHE A 145 4.51 -9.97 12.03
N ILE A 146 4.73 -8.66 12.27
CA ILE A 146 6.08 -8.09 12.32
C ILE A 146 6.84 -8.58 13.55
N THR A 147 6.16 -8.73 14.68
CA THR A 147 6.78 -9.31 15.88
C THR A 147 7.16 -10.77 15.67
N LEU A 148 6.27 -11.56 15.04
CA LEU A 148 6.56 -12.93 14.67
C LEU A 148 7.79 -13.01 13.74
N ALA A 149 7.84 -12.21 12.68
CA ALA A 149 9.01 -12.13 11.80
C ALA A 149 10.28 -11.70 12.56
N GLY A 150 10.16 -10.75 13.48
CA GLY A 150 11.27 -10.27 14.29
C GLY A 150 11.86 -11.33 15.23
N ILE A 151 11.01 -12.11 15.90
CA ILE A 151 11.44 -13.23 16.76
C ILE A 151 12.15 -14.30 15.93
N LEU A 152 11.68 -14.55 14.71
CA LEU A 152 12.26 -15.53 13.79
C LEU A 152 13.58 -15.07 13.16
N GLN A 153 13.93 -13.78 13.22
CA GLN A 153 15.13 -13.27 12.55
C GLN A 153 16.40 -14.02 12.96
N ILE A 154 16.74 -14.05 14.25
CA ILE A 154 17.99 -14.66 14.73
C ILE A 154 18.06 -16.15 14.38
N PRO A 155 17.07 -17.00 14.73
CA PRO A 155 17.14 -18.44 14.45
C PRO A 155 17.14 -18.76 12.94
N LEU A 156 16.63 -17.88 12.08
CA LEU A 156 16.67 -18.09 10.62
C LEU A 156 17.95 -17.54 9.98
N THR A 157 18.40 -16.35 10.40
CA THR A 157 19.52 -15.66 9.74
C THR A 157 20.89 -16.16 10.19
N GLU A 158 21.04 -16.66 11.42
CA GLU A 158 22.33 -17.21 11.88
C GLU A 158 22.75 -18.46 11.10
N PRO A 159 21.91 -19.51 10.96
CA PRO A 159 22.29 -20.67 10.15
C PRO A 159 22.50 -20.31 8.68
N ALA A 160 21.70 -19.36 8.17
CA ALA A 160 21.83 -18.88 6.79
C ALA A 160 23.15 -18.16 6.53
N ALA A 161 23.68 -17.41 7.51
CA ALA A 161 24.99 -16.76 7.41
C ALA A 161 26.14 -17.78 7.26
N PHE A 162 25.99 -19.00 7.77
CA PHE A 162 26.98 -20.07 7.61
C PHE A 162 26.69 -21.03 6.46
N SER A 163 25.58 -20.83 5.74
CA SER A 163 25.20 -21.70 4.63
C SER A 163 26.11 -21.47 3.41
N THR A 164 26.61 -22.57 2.86
CA THR A 164 27.37 -22.60 1.61
C THR A 164 26.46 -22.56 0.38
N SER A 165 25.18 -22.94 0.52
CA SER A 165 24.23 -22.95 -0.59
C SER A 165 23.49 -21.62 -0.71
N ILE A 166 23.23 -21.20 -1.96
CA ILE A 166 22.41 -20.00 -2.24
C ILE A 166 21.00 -20.18 -1.65
N PHE A 167 20.45 -21.38 -1.76
CA PHE A 167 19.13 -21.71 -1.23
C PHE A 167 19.06 -21.51 0.29
N GLY A 168 20.06 -21.97 1.05
CA GLY A 168 20.09 -21.79 2.49
C GLY A 168 20.22 -20.32 2.92
N ARG A 169 20.86 -19.48 2.09
CA ARG A 169 20.94 -18.03 2.32
C ARG A 169 19.63 -17.30 2.01
N LEU A 170 18.90 -17.73 0.99
CA LEU A 170 17.64 -17.08 0.58
C LEU A 170 16.43 -17.52 1.41
N MET A 171 16.45 -18.73 1.97
CA MET A 171 15.28 -19.28 2.66
C MET A 171 14.70 -18.38 3.76
N PRO A 172 15.50 -17.73 4.64
CA PRO A 172 14.95 -16.79 5.63
C PRO A 172 14.20 -15.62 5.01
N LEU A 173 14.71 -15.10 3.88
CA LEU A 173 14.09 -13.98 3.17
C LEU A 173 12.75 -14.39 2.59
N VAL A 174 12.66 -15.60 2.02
CA VAL A 174 11.42 -16.15 1.45
C VAL A 174 10.38 -16.40 2.54
N VAL A 175 10.76 -17.05 3.65
CA VAL A 175 9.85 -17.30 4.78
C VAL A 175 9.27 -16.00 5.30
N CYS A 176 10.14 -14.99 5.48
CA CYS A 176 9.72 -13.69 5.95
C CYS A 176 8.82 -12.95 4.94
N ALA A 177 9.18 -13.02 3.65
CA ALA A 177 8.39 -12.43 2.57
C ALA A 177 6.96 -12.99 2.54
N VAL A 178 6.77 -14.30 2.73
CA VAL A 178 5.44 -14.92 2.77
C VAL A 178 4.63 -14.41 3.97
N ILE A 179 5.22 -14.37 5.17
CA ILE A 179 4.57 -13.85 6.38
C ILE A 179 4.13 -12.40 6.16
N MET A 180 5.02 -11.58 5.59
CA MET A 180 4.74 -10.16 5.37
C MET A 180 3.80 -9.89 4.22
N PHE A 181 3.75 -10.76 3.22
CA PHE A 181 2.77 -10.69 2.14
C PHE A 181 1.36 -10.94 2.67
N ILE A 182 1.17 -11.95 3.52
CA ILE A 182 -0.12 -12.21 4.19
C ILE A 182 -0.55 -10.99 5.02
N ASN A 183 0.35 -10.47 5.84
CA ASN A 183 0.09 -9.27 6.64
C ASN A 183 -0.30 -8.07 5.76
N GLY A 184 0.47 -7.81 4.71
CA GLY A 184 0.23 -6.68 3.82
C GLY A 184 -1.11 -6.75 3.08
N THR A 185 -1.56 -7.96 2.69
CA THR A 185 -2.87 -8.19 2.08
C THR A 185 -4.02 -7.92 3.06
N ILE A 186 -3.91 -8.34 4.32
CA ILE A 186 -4.93 -8.04 5.35
C ILE A 186 -5.09 -6.53 5.50
N VAL A 187 -3.96 -5.81 5.55
CA VAL A 187 -3.95 -4.35 5.65
C VAL A 187 -4.50 -3.69 4.37
N ASP A 188 -4.19 -4.21 3.18
CA ASP A 188 -4.72 -3.71 1.90
C ASP A 188 -6.25 -3.75 1.90
N THR A 189 -6.84 -4.91 2.26
CA THR A 189 -8.29 -5.09 2.34
C THR A 189 -8.96 -4.13 3.32
N LEU A 190 -8.29 -3.82 4.44
CA LEU A 190 -8.83 -2.91 5.45
C LEU A 190 -8.82 -1.44 5.01
N ASN A 191 -7.78 -1.02 4.28
CA ASN A 191 -7.48 0.40 4.08
C ASN A 191 -7.57 0.87 2.63
N ASN A 192 -6.98 0.11 1.69
CA ASN A 192 -6.85 0.54 0.29
C ASN A 192 -7.97 0.00 -0.60
N GLU A 193 -8.42 -1.24 -0.35
CA GLU A 193 -9.46 -1.89 -1.15
C GLU A 193 -10.76 -1.08 -1.24
N PRO A 194 -11.29 -0.44 -0.17
CA PRO A 194 -12.48 0.40 -0.29
C PRO A 194 -12.27 1.57 -1.27
N LEU A 195 -11.11 2.22 -1.23
CA LEU A 195 -10.77 3.34 -2.10
C LEU A 195 -10.61 2.89 -3.56
N ARG A 196 -9.91 1.77 -3.75
CA ARG A 196 -9.64 1.18 -5.06
C ARG A 196 -10.88 0.65 -5.74
N SER A 197 -11.74 -0.05 -5.01
CA SER A 197 -12.96 -0.63 -5.56
C SER A 197 -13.93 0.45 -6.04
N ALA A 198 -14.01 1.60 -5.37
CA ALA A 198 -14.79 2.73 -5.87
C ALA A 198 -14.29 3.25 -7.24
N VAL A 199 -12.97 3.37 -7.41
CA VAL A 199 -12.34 3.74 -8.70
C VAL A 199 -12.64 2.70 -9.77
N GLN A 200 -12.49 1.42 -9.45
CA GLN A 200 -12.73 0.32 -10.40
C GLN A 200 -14.19 0.27 -10.87
N GLN A 201 -15.15 0.42 -9.94
CA GLN A 201 -16.58 0.41 -10.26
C GLN A 201 -16.96 1.61 -11.13
N LEU A 202 -16.46 2.80 -10.81
CA LEU A 202 -16.67 3.97 -11.67
C LEU A 202 -16.06 3.77 -13.06
N ASN A 203 -14.82 3.27 -13.15
CA ASN A 203 -14.18 2.97 -14.42
C ASN A 203 -14.98 1.97 -15.26
N GLN A 204 -15.56 0.93 -14.63
CA GLN A 204 -16.43 -0.04 -15.30
C GLN A 204 -17.72 0.61 -15.82
N THR A 205 -18.36 1.46 -15.03
CA THR A 205 -19.56 2.21 -15.46
C THR A 205 -19.24 3.16 -16.62
N ILE A 206 -18.11 3.87 -16.58
CA ILE A 206 -17.66 4.74 -17.69
C ILE A 206 -17.40 3.90 -18.94
N GLN A 207 -16.61 2.84 -18.83
CA GLN A 207 -16.27 1.98 -19.98
C GLN A 207 -17.52 1.40 -20.61
N PHE A 208 -18.44 0.86 -19.80
CA PHE A 208 -19.70 0.31 -20.29
C PHE A 208 -20.55 1.36 -21.03
N THR A 209 -20.55 2.60 -20.53
CA THR A 209 -21.31 3.71 -21.15
C THR A 209 -20.72 4.11 -22.50
N VAL A 210 -19.39 4.14 -22.62
CA VAL A 210 -18.69 4.40 -23.89
C VAL A 210 -18.93 3.27 -24.89
N ASP A 211 -18.81 2.01 -24.45
CA ASP A 211 -18.97 0.84 -25.32
C ASP A 211 -20.38 0.72 -25.92
N HIS A 212 -21.39 1.28 -25.27
CA HIS A 212 -22.80 1.25 -25.69
C HIS A 212 -23.34 2.62 -26.12
N GLN A 213 -22.46 3.57 -26.42
CA GLN A 213 -22.89 4.90 -26.87
C GLN A 213 -23.68 4.79 -28.18
N GLY A 214 -24.87 5.40 -28.22
CA GLY A 214 -25.77 5.35 -29.37
C GLY A 214 -26.54 4.03 -29.54
N GLN A 215 -26.41 3.08 -28.62
CA GLN A 215 -27.15 1.83 -28.63
C GLN A 215 -28.29 1.86 -27.60
N GLU A 216 -29.39 1.15 -27.89
CA GLU A 216 -30.45 0.93 -26.91
C GLU A 216 -30.02 -0.15 -25.91
N VAL A 217 -29.64 0.26 -24.71
CA VAL A 217 -29.34 -0.65 -23.59
C VAL A 217 -30.62 -0.99 -22.85
N ASP A 218 -30.81 -2.27 -22.53
CA ASP A 218 -31.92 -2.72 -21.68
C ASP A 218 -31.97 -1.95 -20.35
N LYS A 219 -33.18 -1.57 -19.91
CA LYS A 219 -33.36 -0.73 -18.72
C LYS A 219 -32.87 -1.42 -17.44
N ALA A 220 -32.97 -2.74 -17.33
CA ALA A 220 -32.46 -3.46 -16.16
C ALA A 220 -30.93 -3.46 -16.18
N LEU A 221 -30.31 -3.71 -17.34
CA LEU A 221 -28.86 -3.66 -17.50
C LEU A 221 -28.29 -2.26 -17.22
N ALA A 222 -28.89 -1.21 -17.77
CA ALA A 222 -28.47 0.18 -17.55
C ALA A 222 -28.55 0.61 -16.08
N ARG A 223 -29.54 0.09 -15.33
CA ARG A 223 -29.68 0.31 -13.88
C ARG A 223 -28.60 -0.41 -13.09
N THR A 224 -28.31 -1.67 -13.44
CA THR A 224 -27.25 -2.46 -12.81
C THR A 224 -25.89 -1.80 -13.01
N MET A 225 -25.60 -1.34 -14.24
CA MET A 225 -24.36 -0.65 -14.58
C MET A 225 -24.32 0.82 -14.14
N ARG A 226 -25.39 1.32 -13.51
CA ARG A 226 -25.50 2.69 -12.97
C ARG A 226 -25.21 3.79 -14.00
N MET A 227 -25.58 3.59 -15.27
CA MET A 227 -25.34 4.58 -16.34
C MET A 227 -25.95 5.96 -16.04
N SER A 228 -27.05 6.00 -15.26
CA SER A 228 -27.68 7.25 -14.85
C SER A 228 -26.78 8.15 -14.01
N SER A 229 -25.75 7.60 -13.36
CA SER A 229 -24.78 8.38 -12.57
C SER A 229 -23.98 9.35 -13.44
N LEU A 230 -23.76 9.05 -14.72
CA LEU A 230 -22.98 9.84 -15.67
C LEU A 230 -23.82 10.82 -16.49
N ARG A 231 -25.14 10.89 -16.28
CA ARG A 231 -26.09 11.61 -17.16
C ARG A 231 -25.74 13.08 -17.39
N SER A 232 -25.17 13.74 -16.38
CA SER A 232 -24.78 15.15 -16.36
C SER A 232 -23.47 15.46 -17.10
N VAL A 233 -22.71 14.43 -17.47
CA VAL A 233 -21.35 14.55 -18.04
C VAL A 233 -21.17 13.67 -19.28
N LEU A 234 -22.27 13.20 -19.89
CA LEU A 234 -22.26 12.32 -21.07
C LEU A 234 -21.55 12.93 -22.29
N ASP A 235 -21.35 14.25 -22.30
CA ASP A 235 -20.66 14.99 -23.35
C ASP A 235 -19.14 14.88 -23.29
N VAL A 236 -18.56 14.38 -22.19
CA VAL A 236 -17.09 14.24 -22.02
C VAL A 236 -16.63 12.81 -21.73
N VAL A 237 -17.54 11.85 -21.53
CA VAL A 237 -17.20 10.46 -21.13
C VAL A 237 -16.41 9.67 -22.17
N ASP A 238 -16.44 10.08 -23.44
CA ASP A 238 -15.74 9.46 -24.57
C ASP A 238 -14.25 9.84 -24.63
N GLN A 239 -13.83 10.87 -23.88
CA GLN A 239 -12.45 11.34 -23.86
C GLN A 239 -11.53 10.41 -23.05
N PRO A 240 -10.21 10.43 -23.31
CA PRO A 240 -9.23 9.75 -22.48
C PRO A 240 -9.36 10.22 -21.01
N ARG A 241 -9.33 9.26 -20.10
CA ARG A 241 -9.62 9.51 -18.68
C ARG A 241 -8.44 9.17 -17.77
N GLN A 242 -8.29 9.93 -16.70
CA GLN A 242 -7.50 9.57 -15.53
C GLN A 242 -8.38 9.67 -14.29
N ILE A 243 -8.27 8.69 -13.39
CA ILE A 243 -9.16 8.56 -12.25
C ILE A 243 -8.35 8.60 -10.96
N ILE A 244 -8.73 9.46 -10.02
CA ILE A 244 -8.07 9.57 -8.71
C ILE A 244 -9.13 9.67 -7.62
N VAL A 245 -8.84 9.16 -6.43
CA VAL A 245 -9.69 9.41 -5.28
C VAL A 245 -9.52 10.88 -4.89
N GLY A 246 -10.60 11.65 -4.91
CA GLY A 246 -10.60 13.07 -4.51
C GLY A 246 -10.86 13.27 -3.02
N GLY A 247 -11.61 12.36 -2.39
CA GLY A 247 -11.95 12.47 -0.98
C GLY A 247 -12.63 11.23 -0.43
N TYR A 248 -12.72 11.14 0.90
CA TYR A 248 -13.32 10.01 1.58
C TYR A 248 -14.08 10.46 2.83
N ASP A 249 -15.37 10.13 2.90
CA ASP A 249 -16.19 10.26 4.10
C ASP A 249 -16.55 8.86 4.65
N PRO A 250 -15.92 8.43 5.77
CA PRO A 250 -16.17 7.14 6.37
C PRO A 250 -17.54 7.01 7.02
N TRP A 251 -18.19 8.10 7.44
CA TRP A 251 -19.51 8.05 8.10
C TRP A 251 -20.61 7.70 7.12
N LEU A 252 -20.49 8.19 5.88
CA LEU A 252 -21.46 7.95 4.82
C LEU A 252 -21.08 6.76 3.91
N GLY A 253 -19.89 6.18 4.11
CA GLY A 253 -19.36 5.19 3.18
C GLY A 253 -19.17 5.76 1.77
N GLN A 254 -18.91 7.07 1.71
CA GLN A 254 -18.85 7.85 0.49
C GLN A 254 -17.40 8.08 0.11
N ILE A 255 -17.09 7.79 -1.16
CA ILE A 255 -15.79 8.09 -1.76
C ILE A 255 -16.05 9.04 -2.93
N ASN A 256 -15.40 10.20 -2.89
CA ASN A 256 -15.38 11.13 -4.00
C ASN A 256 -14.24 10.70 -4.93
N VAL A 257 -14.57 10.48 -6.19
CA VAL A 257 -13.65 10.04 -7.23
C VAL A 257 -13.61 11.14 -8.27
N LEU A 258 -12.44 11.75 -8.44
CA LEU A 258 -12.20 12.75 -9.47
C LEU A 258 -11.79 12.03 -10.75
N VAL A 259 -12.41 12.43 -11.85
CA VAL A 259 -12.10 11.95 -13.19
C VAL A 259 -11.69 13.14 -14.04
N HIS A 260 -10.50 13.05 -14.62
CA HIS A 260 -10.02 14.01 -15.60
C HIS A 260 -10.27 13.45 -17.00
N PHE A 261 -11.22 14.06 -17.73
CA PHE A 261 -11.56 13.74 -19.11
C PHE A 261 -10.98 14.81 -20.03
N GLY A 262 -9.83 14.55 -20.65
CA GLY A 262 -9.15 15.54 -21.49
C GLY A 262 -8.80 16.83 -20.75
N GLU A 263 -9.66 17.85 -20.85
CA GLU A 263 -9.53 19.17 -20.21
C GLU A 263 -10.60 19.41 -19.12
N ALA A 264 -11.50 18.45 -18.90
CA ALA A 264 -12.64 18.58 -17.99
C ALA A 264 -12.45 17.73 -16.74
N TRP A 265 -12.69 18.35 -15.58
CA TRP A 265 -12.73 17.65 -14.30
C TRP A 265 -14.16 17.34 -13.90
N VAL A 266 -14.38 16.08 -13.49
CA VAL A 266 -15.66 15.57 -13.03
C VAL A 266 -15.48 14.97 -11.63
N ASP A 267 -16.30 15.41 -10.68
CA ASP A 267 -16.41 14.80 -9.35
C ASP A 267 -17.56 13.80 -9.33
N CYS A 268 -17.22 12.53 -9.09
CA CYS A 268 -18.14 11.42 -9.02
C CYS A 268 -18.23 10.89 -7.59
N VAL A 269 -19.45 10.80 -7.09
CA VAL A 269 -19.73 10.24 -5.77
C VAL A 269 -20.05 8.76 -5.88
N VAL A 270 -19.28 7.95 -5.17
CA VAL A 270 -19.46 6.50 -5.05
C VAL A 270 -19.80 6.15 -3.61
N VAL A 271 -20.96 5.54 -3.40
CA VAL A 271 -21.45 5.17 -2.06
C VAL A 271 -21.51 3.65 -1.98
N TYR A 272 -20.79 3.04 -1.03
CA TYR A 272 -20.67 1.58 -0.91
C TYR A 272 -20.38 0.87 -2.25
N ASN A 273 -19.37 1.36 -2.99
CA ASN A 273 -18.96 0.84 -4.29
C ASN A 273 -20.01 0.94 -5.41
N GLN A 274 -21.00 1.82 -5.26
CA GLN A 274 -22.00 2.09 -6.28
C GLN A 274 -21.88 3.54 -6.77
N PRO A 275 -21.49 3.76 -8.04
CA PRO A 275 -21.53 5.08 -8.66
C PRO A 275 -22.94 5.66 -8.54
N SER A 276 -23.04 6.78 -7.85
CA SER A 276 -24.32 7.39 -7.49
C SER A 276 -24.65 8.55 -8.41
N PHE A 277 -23.77 9.54 -8.50
CA PHE A 277 -23.89 10.66 -9.42
C PHE A 277 -22.52 11.27 -9.70
N CYS A 278 -22.40 11.90 -10.87
CA CYS A 278 -21.24 12.67 -11.27
C CYS A 278 -21.66 14.11 -11.60
N GLN A 279 -20.75 15.05 -11.48
CA GLN A 279 -20.95 16.44 -11.86
C GLN A 279 -19.62 17.09 -12.21
N TYR A 280 -19.63 18.16 -13.01
CA TYR A 280 -18.43 18.95 -13.24
C TYR A 280 -17.85 19.45 -11.91
N ALA A 281 -16.56 19.24 -11.71
CA ALA A 281 -15.86 19.69 -10.52
C ALA A 281 -15.88 21.22 -10.50
N LYS A 282 -16.34 21.80 -9.38
CA LYS A 282 -16.17 23.23 -9.16
C LYS A 282 -14.70 23.44 -8.85
N GLN A 283 -13.99 24.23 -9.67
CA GLN A 283 -12.63 24.67 -9.34
C GLN A 283 -12.66 25.21 -7.91
N GLY A 284 -11.83 24.61 -7.04
CA GLY A 284 -11.74 25.04 -5.64
C GLY A 284 -11.38 26.51 -5.61
N THR A 285 -12.29 27.36 -5.14
CA THR A 285 -11.87 28.67 -4.65
C THR A 285 -10.93 28.44 -3.47
N PRO A 286 -9.73 29.05 -3.47
CA PRO A 286 -8.70 28.82 -2.46
C PRO A 286 -9.17 29.12 -1.03
#